data_AF-R7MC93-F1
#
_entry.id   AF-R7MC93-F1
#
_cell.length_a   1.000
_cell.length_b   1.000
_cell.length_c   1.000
_cell.angle_alpha   90.00
_cell.angle_beta   90.00
_cell.angle_gamma   90.00
#
_symmetry.space_group_name_H-M   'P 1'
#
loop_
_entity.id
_entity.type
_entity.pdbx_description
1 polymer ?
#
loop_
_entity_poly.entity_id
_entity_poly.type
_entity_poly.pdbx_seq_one_letter_code
_entity_poly.pdbx_strand_id
1 'polypeptide(L)'
;MENILTLNNQQLNQNELVTTQEQNNFLNTTVGKVVNTAIDLGLRWVLPNFIEDQVIDIKNSLIKGGLKEGINTTVQKGIEIGKSVTGIFTGKFENISQAQNAIKNGGIIDGISDVIDSTLNFTSKKGMIPSNVTTLIRKGKNVILDNISSNIETEFANQINNVEKLGKYENNWREFYKSQNFEGMEREYQKIKDKLKQTLPLEETLKQARQIENLHLIIKNNGQDFNLTEEQKKLAEILIK
;
A
#
# COMPACT_ATOMS: atom_id res chain seq x y z
N MET A 1 1.33 -27.21 46.87
CA MET A 1 1.90 -25.88 46.58
C MET A 1 1.55 -25.61 45.13
N GLU A 2 0.37 -25.04 44.90
CA GLU A 2 -0.15 -24.75 43.56
C GLU A 2 0.56 -23.52 43.01
N ASN A 3 1.24 -23.69 41.87
CA ASN A 3 1.85 -22.58 41.14
C ASN A 3 0.74 -21.90 40.33
N ILE A 4 0.13 -20.87 40.91
CA ILE A 4 -0.79 -19.99 40.18
C ILE A 4 0.07 -19.12 39.26
N LEU A 5 0.13 -19.49 37.99
CA LEU A 5 0.54 -18.60 36.92
C LEU A 5 -0.53 -17.52 36.76
N THR A 6 -0.37 -16.40 37.47
CA THR A 6 -1.06 -15.16 37.16
C THR A 6 -0.55 -14.64 35.81
N LEU A 7 -1.18 -15.08 34.72
CA LEU A 7 -1.08 -14.41 33.43
C LEU A 7 -1.70 -13.01 33.57
N ASN A 8 -0.85 -12.00 33.62
CA ASN A 8 -1.24 -10.59 33.51
C ASN A 8 -1.92 -10.35 32.15
N ASN A 9 -3.25 -10.43 32.12
CA ASN A 9 -4.09 -10.17 30.93
C ASN A 9 -3.88 -8.77 30.31
N GLN A 10 -3.17 -7.85 30.99
CA GLN A 10 -2.88 -6.51 30.46
C GLN A 10 -1.69 -6.47 29.49
N GLN A 11 -0.81 -7.48 29.46
CA GLN A 11 0.36 -7.51 28.55
C GLN A 11 0.13 -8.26 27.23
N LEU A 12 -0.92 -9.10 27.11
CA LEU A 12 -1.15 -9.91 25.92
C LEU A 12 -1.73 -9.12 24.72
N ASN A 13 -2.24 -7.90 24.96
CA ASN A 13 -2.97 -7.10 23.98
C ASN A 13 -2.15 -5.94 23.37
N GLN A 14 -0.83 -5.93 23.53
CA GLN A 14 0.07 -4.86 23.06
C GLN A 14 1.08 -5.28 21.99
N ASN A 15 0.88 -6.42 21.33
CA ASN A 15 1.76 -6.80 20.23
C ASN A 15 1.47 -5.90 19.02
N GLU A 16 2.45 -5.11 18.63
CA GLU A 16 2.39 -4.38 17.36
C GLU A 16 2.31 -5.37 16.19
N LEU A 17 1.21 -5.31 15.45
CA LEU A 17 1.02 -6.16 14.28
C LEU A 17 1.68 -5.58 13.03
N VAL A 18 1.85 -4.24 13.00
CA VAL A 18 2.41 -3.51 11.88
C VAL A 18 3.72 -2.82 12.26
N THR A 19 4.73 -3.02 11.42
CA THR A 19 6.00 -2.29 11.48
C THR A 19 6.04 -1.15 10.48
N THR A 20 6.85 -0.13 10.79
CA THR A 20 7.18 0.95 9.86
C THR A 20 7.74 0.44 8.54
N GLN A 21 8.56 -0.63 8.59
CA GLN A 21 9.18 -1.22 7.40
C GLN A 21 8.13 -1.86 6.47
N GLU A 22 7.14 -2.57 7.02
CA GLU A 22 6.05 -3.17 6.22
C GLU A 22 5.24 -2.09 5.49
N GLN A 23 4.88 -1.00 6.18
CA GLN A 23 4.17 0.11 5.55
C GLN A 23 5.01 0.81 4.48
N ASN A 24 6.28 1.10 4.77
CA ASN A 24 7.17 1.75 3.80
C ASN A 24 7.40 0.87 2.56
N ASN A 25 7.58 -0.44 2.74
CA ASN A 25 7.75 -1.37 1.63
C ASN A 25 6.49 -1.47 0.78
N PHE A 26 5.31 -1.53 1.40
CA PHE A 26 4.03 -1.49 0.71
C PHE A 26 3.91 -0.21 -0.12
N LEU A 27 4.06 0.97 0.50
CA LEU A 27 3.92 2.25 -0.18
C LEU A 27 4.93 2.44 -1.30
N ASN A 28 6.19 2.10 -1.06
CA ASN A 28 7.24 2.19 -2.09
C ASN A 28 6.91 1.30 -3.30
N THR A 29 6.44 0.08 -3.06
CA THR A 29 6.05 -0.84 -4.13
C THR A 29 4.81 -0.33 -4.88
N THR A 30 3.79 0.10 -4.15
CA THR A 30 2.51 0.56 -4.72
C THR A 30 2.70 1.84 -5.52
N VAL A 31 3.29 2.88 -4.92
CA VAL A 31 3.58 4.14 -5.59
C VAL A 31 4.56 3.93 -6.75
N GLY A 32 5.62 3.13 -6.57
CA GLY A 32 6.57 2.82 -7.63
C GLY A 32 5.92 2.17 -8.85
N LYS A 33 5.00 1.20 -8.65
CA LYS A 33 4.21 0.58 -9.74
C LYS A 33 3.32 1.60 -10.45
N VAL A 34 2.60 2.42 -9.66
CA VAL A 34 1.73 3.48 -10.17
C VAL A 34 2.50 4.47 -11.04
N VAL A 35 3.64 4.96 -10.56
CA VAL A 35 4.51 5.88 -11.29
C VAL A 35 4.99 5.24 -12.59
N ASN A 36 5.42 3.98 -12.56
CA ASN A 36 5.93 3.29 -13.74
C ASN A 36 4.84 3.14 -14.83
N THR A 37 3.63 2.76 -14.45
CA THR A 37 2.48 2.70 -15.37
C THR A 37 2.12 4.08 -15.93
N ALA A 38 2.12 5.12 -15.09
CA ALA A 38 1.82 6.47 -15.51
C ALA A 38 2.88 7.04 -16.47
N ILE A 39 4.16 6.68 -16.29
CA ILE A 39 5.23 7.03 -17.23
C ILE A 39 5.01 6.35 -18.58
N ASP A 40 4.64 5.08 -18.61
CA ASP A 40 4.37 4.36 -19.86
C ASP A 40 3.27 5.05 -20.67
N LEU A 41 2.15 5.33 -20.02
CA LEU A 41 1.03 6.04 -20.63
C LEU A 41 1.40 7.47 -21.03
N GLY A 42 2.12 8.18 -20.16
CA GLY A 42 2.56 9.55 -20.41
C GLY A 42 3.51 9.66 -21.59
N LEU A 43 4.48 8.74 -21.71
CA LEU A 43 5.39 8.68 -22.87
C LEU A 43 4.61 8.42 -24.16
N ARG A 44 3.63 7.51 -24.14
CA ARG A 44 2.76 7.25 -25.30
C ARG A 44 2.00 8.50 -25.74
N TRP A 45 1.49 9.29 -24.80
CA TRP A 45 0.78 10.55 -25.11
C TRP A 45 1.70 11.64 -25.64
N VAL A 46 2.93 11.74 -25.12
CA VAL A 46 3.90 12.74 -25.55
C VAL A 46 4.53 12.39 -26.91
N LEU A 47 4.54 11.10 -27.27
CA LEU A 47 5.13 10.56 -28.49
C LEU A 47 4.08 9.89 -29.40
N PRO A 48 2.99 10.59 -29.80
CA PRO A 48 1.84 9.95 -30.46
C PRO A 48 2.16 9.38 -31.85
N ASN A 49 3.19 9.92 -32.51
CA ASN A 49 3.61 9.50 -33.85
C ASN A 49 4.63 8.36 -33.84
N PHE A 50 5.05 7.88 -32.66
CA PHE A 50 5.99 6.79 -32.53
C PHE A 50 5.24 5.46 -32.47
N ILE A 51 5.73 4.46 -33.20
CA ILE A 51 5.22 3.09 -33.08
C ILE A 51 5.65 2.49 -31.74
N GLU A 52 4.96 1.45 -31.29
CA GLU A 52 5.14 0.89 -29.94
C GLU A 52 6.60 0.51 -29.63
N ASP A 53 7.28 -0.17 -30.56
CA ASP A 53 8.68 -0.58 -30.39
C ASP A 53 9.61 0.62 -30.16
N GLN A 54 9.36 1.75 -30.82
CA GLN A 54 10.17 2.97 -30.62
C GLN A 54 9.94 3.60 -29.24
N VAL A 55 8.69 3.57 -28.74
CA VAL A 55 8.37 4.04 -27.38
C VAL A 55 9.03 3.13 -26.34
N ILE A 56 9.03 1.83 -26.57
CA ILE A 56 9.72 0.84 -25.72
C ILE A 56 11.22 1.09 -25.70
N ASP A 57 11.87 1.35 -26.83
CA ASP A 57 13.30 1.64 -26.90
C ASP A 57 13.68 2.92 -26.16
N ILE A 58 12.84 3.95 -26.25
CA ILE A 58 12.99 5.20 -25.50
C ILE A 58 12.89 4.93 -24.00
N LYS A 59 11.85 4.21 -23.57
CA LYS A 59 11.68 3.81 -22.15
C LYS A 59 12.87 3.01 -21.64
N ASN A 60 13.33 2.02 -22.40
CA ASN A 60 14.48 1.20 -22.04
C ASN A 60 15.76 2.04 -21.91
N SER A 61 15.94 3.03 -22.78
CA SER A 61 17.05 3.97 -22.70
C SER A 61 16.97 4.85 -21.45
N LEU A 62 15.77 5.33 -21.08
CA LEU A 62 15.57 6.06 -19.83
C LEU A 62 15.84 5.19 -18.60
N ILE A 63 15.40 3.93 -18.59
CA ILE A 63 15.71 2.98 -17.52
C ILE A 63 17.23 2.75 -17.41
N LYS A 64 17.91 2.51 -18.54
CA LYS A 64 19.39 2.43 -18.57
C LYS A 64 20.07 3.71 -18.08
N GLY A 65 19.40 4.86 -18.23
CA GLY A 65 19.84 6.15 -17.72
C GLY A 65 19.58 6.37 -16.23
N GLY A 66 19.02 5.40 -15.51
CA GLY A 66 18.80 5.45 -14.05
C GLY A 66 17.41 5.93 -13.63
N LEU A 67 16.44 6.03 -14.56
CA LEU A 67 15.08 6.49 -14.25
C LEU A 67 14.44 5.66 -13.13
N LYS A 68 14.54 4.32 -13.21
CA LYS A 68 13.88 3.40 -12.28
C LYS A 68 14.44 3.55 -10.86
N GLU A 69 15.76 3.55 -10.73
CA GLU A 69 16.46 3.69 -9.45
C GLU A 69 16.24 5.08 -8.85
N GLY A 70 16.24 6.12 -9.70
CA GLY A 70 15.94 7.49 -9.31
C GLY A 70 14.53 7.63 -8.73
N ILE A 71 13.51 7.10 -9.41
CA ILE A 71 12.12 7.09 -8.92
C ILE A 71 12.00 6.36 -7.60
N ASN A 72 12.53 5.14 -7.49
CA ASN A 72 12.46 4.36 -6.25
C ASN A 72 13.08 5.13 -5.07
N THR A 73 14.23 5.76 -5.30
CA THR A 73 14.91 6.58 -4.29
C THR A 73 14.07 7.80 -3.89
N THR A 74 13.49 8.49 -4.88
CA THR A 74 12.61 9.65 -4.64
C THR A 74 11.37 9.26 -3.83
N VAL A 75 10.72 8.13 -4.16
CA VAL A 75 9.54 7.66 -3.42
C VAL A 75 9.90 7.32 -1.97
N GLN A 76 11.00 6.59 -1.75
CA GLN A 76 11.45 6.25 -0.39
C GLN A 76 11.73 7.49 0.46
N LYS A 77 12.54 8.43 -0.06
CA LYS A 77 12.86 9.67 0.64
C LYS A 77 11.62 10.54 0.84
N GLY A 78 10.74 10.58 -0.16
CA GLY A 78 9.51 11.36 -0.10
C GLY A 78 8.55 10.85 0.98
N ILE A 79 8.48 9.54 1.23
CA ILE A 79 7.73 8.98 2.36
C ILE A 79 8.30 9.46 3.69
N GLU A 80 9.62 9.45 3.86
CA GLU A 80 10.29 9.90 5.10
C GLU A 80 10.10 11.40 5.35
N ILE A 81 10.31 12.23 4.32
CA ILE A 81 10.07 13.67 4.36
C ILE A 81 8.60 13.95 4.66
N GLY A 82 7.70 13.25 3.97
CA GLY A 82 6.25 13.35 4.14
C GLY A 82 5.85 13.11 5.59
N LYS A 83 6.34 12.02 6.21
CA LYS A 83 6.09 11.73 7.62
C LYS A 83 6.56 12.87 8.54
N SER A 84 7.75 13.40 8.29
CA SER A 84 8.30 14.51 9.07
C SER A 84 7.43 15.77 8.93
N VAL A 85 7.06 16.15 7.71
CA VAL A 85 6.28 17.36 7.42
C VAL A 85 4.84 17.26 7.95
N THR A 86 4.26 16.06 7.94
CA THR A 86 2.91 15.82 8.46
C THR A 86 2.88 15.48 9.96
N GLY A 87 4.01 15.54 10.66
CA GLY A 87 4.07 15.33 12.12
C GLY A 87 3.85 13.88 12.58
N ILE A 88 4.23 12.89 11.78
CA ILE A 88 4.10 11.47 12.12
C ILE A 88 5.32 11.02 12.92
N PHE A 89 5.25 11.19 14.25
CA PHE A 89 6.37 10.90 15.16
C PHE A 89 6.48 9.41 15.54
N THR A 90 5.40 8.64 15.44
CA THR A 90 5.39 7.19 15.69
C THR A 90 6.15 6.40 14.63
N GLY A 91 6.46 7.02 13.50
CA GLY A 91 7.00 6.38 12.31
C GLY A 91 5.98 5.55 11.52
N LYS A 92 4.78 5.31 12.04
CA LYS A 92 3.73 4.50 11.41
C LYS A 92 2.53 5.36 11.00
N PHE A 93 1.91 5.02 9.89
CA PHE A 93 0.62 5.57 9.49
C PHE A 93 -0.50 4.88 10.26
N GLU A 94 -1.39 5.66 10.85
CA GLU A 94 -2.56 5.16 11.57
C GLU A 94 -3.74 4.94 10.62
N ASN A 95 -3.79 5.69 9.51
CA ASN A 95 -4.83 5.59 8.51
C ASN A 95 -4.34 5.98 7.10
N ILE A 96 -5.14 5.65 6.08
CA ILE A 96 -4.83 5.93 4.68
C ILE A 96 -4.66 7.43 4.41
N SER A 97 -5.46 8.29 5.06
CA SER A 97 -5.39 9.74 4.88
C SER A 97 -4.05 10.33 5.34
N GLN A 98 -3.48 9.83 6.44
CA GLN A 98 -2.12 10.20 6.86
C GLN A 98 -1.09 9.78 5.81
N ALA A 99 -1.18 8.55 5.29
CA ALA A 99 -0.28 8.08 4.23
C ALA A 99 -0.41 8.92 2.94
N GLN A 100 -1.63 9.23 2.52
CA GLN A 100 -1.91 10.08 1.37
C GLN A 100 -1.31 11.49 1.55
N ASN A 101 -1.54 12.10 2.71
CA ASN A 101 -1.00 13.42 3.01
C ASN A 101 0.54 13.43 3.04
N ALA A 102 1.17 12.39 3.58
CA ALA A 102 2.63 12.29 3.56
C ALA A 102 3.16 12.17 2.13
N ILE A 103 2.54 11.34 1.28
CA ILE A 103 2.93 11.22 -0.14
C ILE A 103 2.76 12.55 -0.87
N LYS A 104 1.63 13.24 -0.66
CA LYS A 104 1.35 14.54 -1.29
C LYS A 104 2.34 15.63 -0.89
N ASN A 105 2.71 15.67 0.38
CA ASN A 105 3.61 16.70 0.93
C ASN A 105 5.09 16.28 0.94
N GLY A 106 5.41 15.07 0.49
CA GLY A 106 6.75 14.50 0.50
C GLY A 106 7.67 14.94 -0.65
N GLY A 107 7.20 15.81 -1.55
CA GLY A 107 7.98 16.27 -2.71
C GLY A 107 8.25 15.18 -3.76
N ILE A 108 7.43 14.12 -3.80
CA ILE A 108 7.65 12.97 -4.70
C ILE A 108 7.53 13.39 -6.17
N ILE A 109 6.52 14.20 -6.52
CA ILE A 109 6.32 14.66 -7.91
C ILE A 109 7.49 15.52 -8.38
N ASP A 110 7.93 16.47 -7.55
CA ASP A 110 9.07 17.34 -7.85
C ASP A 110 10.35 16.52 -8.02
N GLY A 111 10.62 15.60 -7.09
CA GLY A 111 11.78 14.72 -7.20
C GLY A 111 11.74 13.82 -8.43
N ILE A 112 10.56 13.37 -8.87
CA ILE A 112 10.43 12.59 -10.12
C ILE A 112 10.68 13.49 -11.34
N SER A 113 10.20 14.74 -11.33
CA SER A 113 10.48 15.72 -12.38
C SER A 113 11.99 15.92 -12.57
N ASP A 114 12.73 16.05 -11.47
CA ASP A 114 14.19 16.19 -11.49
C ASP A 114 14.90 14.93 -12.01
N VAL A 115 14.40 13.75 -11.65
CA VAL A 115 14.92 12.47 -12.17
C VAL A 115 14.68 12.35 -13.66
N ILE A 116 13.50 12.75 -14.17
CA ILE A 116 13.20 12.76 -15.59
C ILE A 116 14.16 13.69 -16.34
N ASP A 117 14.37 14.91 -15.85
CA ASP A 117 15.29 15.88 -16.48
C ASP A 117 16.73 15.35 -16.49
N SER A 118 17.18 14.82 -15.35
CA SER A 118 18.53 14.25 -15.20
C SER A 118 18.76 13.07 -16.15
N THR A 119 17.78 12.16 -16.23
CA THR A 119 17.83 11.00 -17.11
C THR A 119 17.85 11.42 -18.57
N LEU A 120 16.95 12.32 -18.99
CA LEU A 120 16.90 12.83 -20.36
C LEU A 120 18.21 13.49 -20.77
N ASN A 121 18.80 14.28 -19.87
CA ASN A 121 20.11 14.92 -20.11
C ASN A 121 21.21 13.87 -20.27
N PHE A 122 21.23 12.84 -19.43
CA PHE A 122 22.20 11.75 -19.51
C PHE A 122 22.06 10.96 -20.81
N THR A 123 20.86 10.50 -21.14
CA THR A 123 20.60 9.68 -22.34
C THR A 123 20.86 10.47 -23.62
N SER A 124 20.57 11.77 -23.62
CA SER A 124 20.89 12.66 -24.75
C SER A 124 22.40 12.77 -24.95
N LYS A 125 23.16 13.08 -23.88
CA LYS A 125 24.63 13.19 -23.93
C LYS A 125 25.32 11.90 -24.36
N LYS A 126 24.73 10.74 -24.04
CA LYS A 126 25.22 9.42 -24.43
C LYS A 126 24.75 8.98 -25.83
N GLY A 127 23.94 9.79 -26.52
CA GLY A 127 23.40 9.43 -27.83
C GLY A 127 22.39 8.27 -27.80
N MET A 128 21.90 7.89 -26.63
CA MET A 128 20.93 6.79 -26.48
C MET A 128 19.54 7.20 -26.96
N ILE A 129 19.17 8.47 -26.76
CA ILE A 129 17.91 9.03 -27.23
C ILE A 129 18.23 10.27 -28.08
N PRO A 130 17.71 10.38 -29.32
CA PRO A 130 17.92 11.54 -30.17
C PRO A 130 17.49 12.86 -29.51
N SER A 131 18.23 13.94 -29.76
CA SER A 131 18.02 15.24 -29.12
C SER A 131 16.62 15.82 -29.38
N ASN A 132 16.08 15.64 -30.58
CA ASN A 132 14.71 16.03 -30.93
C ASN A 132 13.67 15.26 -30.09
N VAL A 133 13.86 13.96 -29.87
CA VAL A 133 12.99 13.14 -29.02
C VAL A 133 13.07 13.59 -27.56
N THR A 134 14.27 13.81 -27.02
CA THR A 134 14.40 14.33 -25.63
C THR A 134 13.76 15.71 -25.46
N THR A 135 13.81 16.55 -26.49
CA THR A 135 13.16 17.87 -26.50
C THR A 135 11.63 17.72 -26.48
N LEU A 136 11.09 16.77 -27.23
CA LEU A 136 9.65 16.48 -27.21
C LEU A 136 9.19 15.96 -25.84
N ILE A 137 9.93 15.01 -25.25
CA ILE A 137 9.63 14.51 -23.89
C ILE A 137 9.68 15.66 -22.87
N ARG A 138 10.70 16.53 -22.94
CA ARG A 138 10.81 17.69 -22.04
C ARG A 138 9.63 18.65 -22.16
N LYS A 139 9.17 18.93 -23.39
CA LYS A 139 7.98 19.77 -23.64
C LYS A 139 6.69 19.12 -23.10
N GLY A 140 6.59 17.80 -23.20
CA GLY A 140 5.47 17.02 -22.69
C GLY A 140 5.60 16.59 -21.23
N LYS A 141 6.64 17.00 -20.50
CA LYS A 141 6.93 16.49 -19.15
C LYS A 141 5.77 16.68 -18.18
N ASN A 142 5.09 17.83 -18.25
CA ASN A 142 3.95 18.10 -17.37
C ASN A 142 2.81 17.10 -17.59
N VAL A 143 2.56 16.65 -18.82
CA VAL A 143 1.57 15.60 -19.10
C VAL A 143 1.93 14.29 -18.38
N ILE A 144 3.22 13.94 -18.33
CA ILE A 144 3.70 12.76 -17.61
C ILE A 144 3.52 12.95 -16.10
N LEU A 145 3.89 14.11 -15.56
CA LEU A 145 3.79 14.42 -14.12
C LEU A 145 2.33 14.49 -13.64
N ASP A 146 1.45 15.12 -14.41
CA ASP A 146 0.01 15.19 -14.12
C ASP A 146 -0.61 13.79 -14.12
N ASN A 147 -0.20 12.93 -15.07
CA ASN A 147 -0.62 11.54 -15.11
C ASN A 147 -0.15 10.78 -13.86
N ILE A 148 1.11 10.94 -13.46
CA ILE A 148 1.64 10.34 -12.22
C ILE A 148 0.83 10.80 -11.01
N SER A 149 0.61 12.11 -10.86
CA SER A 149 -0.15 12.68 -9.74
C SER A 149 -1.57 12.09 -9.67
N SER A 150 -2.29 12.09 -10.80
CA SER A 150 -3.66 11.57 -10.86
C SER A 150 -3.75 10.07 -10.55
N ASN A 151 -2.78 9.26 -11.01
CA ASN A 151 -2.80 7.83 -10.70
C ASN A 151 -2.45 7.56 -9.23
N ILE A 152 -1.55 8.34 -8.62
CA ILE A 152 -1.28 8.26 -7.18
C ILE A 152 -2.54 8.60 -6.37
N GLU A 153 -3.24 9.68 -6.73
CA GLU A 153 -4.50 10.06 -6.08
C GLU A 153 -5.57 8.96 -6.22
N THR A 154 -5.69 8.38 -7.41
CA THR A 154 -6.61 7.27 -7.69
C THR A 154 -6.27 6.04 -6.84
N GLU A 155 -4.99 5.70 -6.71
CA GLU A 155 -4.58 4.56 -5.86
C GLU A 155 -4.91 4.81 -4.39
N PHE A 156 -4.73 6.02 -3.86
CA PHE A 156 -5.14 6.33 -2.50
C PHE A 156 -6.67 6.28 -2.31
N ALA A 157 -7.45 6.72 -3.31
CA ALA A 157 -8.90 6.55 -3.28
C ALA A 157 -9.29 5.05 -3.26
N ASN A 158 -8.58 4.21 -4.01
CA ASN A 158 -8.76 2.76 -3.97
C ASN A 158 -8.40 2.16 -2.59
N GLN A 159 -7.32 2.64 -1.96
CA GLN A 159 -6.93 2.21 -0.61
C GLN A 159 -7.98 2.59 0.45
N ILE A 160 -8.56 3.79 0.36
CA ILE A 160 -9.70 4.20 1.22
C ILE A 160 -10.88 3.23 1.02
N ASN A 161 -11.25 2.98 -0.25
CA ASN A 161 -12.34 2.06 -0.56
C ASN A 161 -12.07 0.62 -0.10
N ASN A 162 -10.80 0.18 -0.12
CA ASN A 162 -10.41 -1.13 0.39
C ASN A 162 -10.64 -1.24 1.91
N VAL A 163 -10.32 -0.20 2.68
CA VAL A 163 -10.58 -0.13 4.13
C VAL A 163 -12.09 -0.11 4.41
N GLU A 164 -12.88 0.65 3.65
CA GLU A 164 -14.34 0.65 3.78
C GLU A 164 -14.96 -0.73 3.52
N LYS A 165 -14.50 -1.42 2.46
CA LYS A 165 -14.91 -2.78 2.14
C LYS A 165 -14.53 -3.78 3.24
N LEU A 166 -13.33 -3.65 3.82
CA LEU A 166 -12.92 -4.46 4.97
C LEU A 166 -13.90 -4.28 6.13
N GLY A 167 -14.15 -3.05 6.55
CA GLY A 167 -15.11 -2.77 7.63
C GLY A 167 -16.50 -3.35 7.35
N LYS A 168 -16.97 -3.29 6.10
CA LYS A 168 -18.23 -3.93 5.69
C LYS A 168 -18.19 -5.46 5.85
N TYR A 169 -17.14 -6.12 5.36
CA TYR A 169 -17.02 -7.58 5.47
C TYR A 169 -16.89 -8.04 6.91
N GLU A 170 -16.15 -7.30 7.73
CA GLU A 170 -16.04 -7.56 9.16
C GLU A 170 -17.40 -7.43 9.87
N ASN A 171 -18.17 -6.40 9.55
CA ASN A 171 -19.51 -6.22 10.12
C ASN A 171 -20.45 -7.34 9.69
N ASN A 172 -20.45 -7.71 8.40
CA ASN A 172 -21.24 -8.84 7.92
C ASN A 172 -20.86 -10.15 8.63
N TRP A 173 -19.55 -10.39 8.81
CA TRP A 173 -19.05 -11.55 9.56
C TRP A 173 -19.60 -11.55 10.98
N ARG A 174 -19.58 -10.39 11.68
CA ARG A 174 -20.13 -10.25 13.04
C ARG A 174 -21.64 -10.52 13.08
N GLU A 175 -22.40 -10.12 12.07
CA GLU A 175 -23.83 -10.43 11.97
C GLU A 175 -24.09 -11.93 11.72
N PHE A 176 -23.28 -12.58 10.90
CA PHE A 176 -23.35 -14.04 10.72
C PHE A 176 -22.93 -14.81 11.98
N TYR A 177 -21.96 -14.30 12.73
CA TYR A 177 -21.60 -14.86 14.02
C TYR A 177 -22.76 -14.80 15.02
N LYS A 178 -23.45 -13.65 15.13
CA LYS A 178 -24.64 -13.49 16.00
C LYS A 178 -25.79 -14.43 15.62
N SER A 179 -25.99 -14.66 14.32
CA SER A 179 -27.03 -15.56 13.80
C SER A 179 -26.60 -17.02 13.70
N GLN A 180 -25.40 -17.36 14.20
CA GLN A 180 -24.82 -18.70 14.17
C GLN A 180 -24.74 -19.31 12.76
N ASN A 181 -24.55 -18.46 11.74
CA ASN A 181 -24.45 -18.86 10.35
C ASN A 181 -22.99 -19.00 9.92
N PHE A 182 -22.43 -20.20 10.09
CA PHE A 182 -21.03 -20.45 9.76
C PHE A 182 -20.70 -20.26 8.27
N GLU A 183 -21.59 -20.64 7.35
CA GLU A 183 -21.34 -20.49 5.90
C GLU A 183 -21.21 -19.01 5.51
N GLY A 184 -22.07 -18.15 6.09
CA GLY A 184 -21.97 -16.71 5.93
C GLY A 184 -20.66 -16.15 6.49
N MET A 185 -20.25 -16.62 7.67
CA MET A 185 -18.96 -16.24 8.27
C MET A 185 -17.77 -16.65 7.39
N GLU A 186 -17.72 -17.89 6.91
CA GLU A 186 -16.63 -18.37 6.06
C GLU A 186 -16.53 -17.51 4.79
N ARG A 187 -17.66 -17.17 4.16
CA ARG A 187 -17.70 -16.31 2.97
C ARG A 187 -17.12 -14.93 3.23
N GLU A 188 -17.51 -14.27 4.32
CA GLU A 188 -17.00 -12.94 4.66
C GLU A 188 -15.54 -13.00 5.16
N TYR A 189 -15.15 -14.05 5.87
CA TYR A 189 -13.77 -14.28 6.31
C TYR A 189 -12.81 -14.37 5.11
N GLN A 190 -13.17 -15.11 4.05
CA GLN A 190 -12.33 -15.16 2.84
C GLN A 190 -12.18 -13.78 2.18
N LYS A 191 -13.26 -12.98 2.12
CA LYS A 191 -13.21 -11.62 1.59
C LYS A 191 -12.31 -10.71 2.43
N ILE A 192 -12.35 -10.83 3.76
CA ILE A 192 -11.46 -10.10 4.68
C ILE A 192 -10.00 -10.44 4.36
N LYS A 193 -9.65 -11.74 4.32
CA LYS A 193 -8.28 -12.19 4.03
C LYS A 193 -7.76 -11.66 2.70
N ASP A 194 -8.56 -11.75 1.65
CA ASP A 194 -8.13 -11.31 0.32
C ASP A 194 -7.98 -9.80 0.22
N LYS A 195 -8.87 -9.06 0.90
CA LYS A 195 -8.79 -7.61 0.90
C LYS A 195 -7.61 -7.10 1.73
N LEU A 196 -7.29 -7.73 2.87
CA LEU A 196 -6.11 -7.38 3.68
C LEU A 196 -4.79 -7.44 2.90
N LYS A 197 -4.63 -8.40 1.98
CA LYS A 197 -3.44 -8.51 1.11
C LYS A 197 -3.24 -7.29 0.19
N GLN A 198 -4.30 -6.54 -0.07
CA GLN A 198 -4.34 -5.42 -1.02
C GLN A 198 -4.36 -4.05 -0.33
N THR A 199 -4.53 -4.04 0.99
CA THR A 199 -4.66 -2.82 1.80
C THR A 199 -3.32 -2.50 2.46
N LEU A 200 -2.97 -1.21 2.54
CA LEU A 200 -1.87 -0.75 3.39
C LEU A 200 -2.02 -1.37 4.79
N PRO A 201 -1.02 -2.08 5.33
CA PRO A 201 -1.12 -2.62 6.68
C PRO A 201 -1.28 -1.47 7.68
N LEU A 202 -2.42 -1.44 8.36
CA LEU A 202 -2.77 -0.48 9.41
C LEU A 202 -3.02 -1.25 10.69
N GLU A 203 -2.47 -0.76 11.80
CA GLU A 203 -2.48 -1.46 13.10
C GLU A 203 -3.90 -1.85 13.50
N GLU A 204 -4.82 -0.88 13.57
CA GLU A 204 -6.20 -1.13 14.01
C GLU A 204 -6.98 -2.04 13.05
N THR A 205 -6.76 -1.90 11.74
CA THR A 205 -7.36 -2.79 10.74
C THR A 205 -6.88 -4.23 10.89
N LEU A 206 -5.58 -4.45 11.14
CA LEU A 206 -5.06 -5.80 11.38
C LEU A 206 -5.56 -6.37 12.70
N LYS A 207 -5.64 -5.59 13.78
CA LYS A 207 -6.16 -6.06 15.07
C LYS A 207 -7.59 -6.58 14.94
N GLN A 208 -8.46 -5.80 14.29
CA GLN A 208 -9.87 -6.18 14.07
C GLN A 208 -9.99 -7.46 13.25
N ALA A 209 -9.21 -7.56 12.17
CA ALA A 209 -9.19 -8.75 11.33
C ALA A 209 -8.66 -9.99 12.07
N ARG A 210 -7.63 -9.86 12.91
CA ARG A 210 -7.06 -10.98 13.67
C ARG A 210 -8.02 -11.49 14.74
N GLN A 211 -8.74 -10.61 15.42
CA GLN A 211 -9.80 -11.02 16.35
C GLN A 211 -10.88 -11.85 15.64
N ILE A 212 -11.31 -11.41 14.45
CA ILE A 212 -12.25 -12.15 13.61
C ILE A 212 -11.67 -13.50 13.20
N GLU A 213 -10.42 -13.52 12.73
CA GLU A 213 -9.75 -14.75 12.34
C GLU A 213 -9.66 -15.76 13.48
N ASN A 214 -9.23 -15.33 14.67
CA ASN A 214 -9.10 -16.20 15.82
C ASN A 214 -10.45 -16.82 16.20
N LEU A 215 -11.50 -16.01 16.34
CA LEU A 215 -12.84 -16.52 16.63
C LEU A 215 -13.34 -17.46 15.53
N HIS A 216 -13.13 -17.10 14.27
CA HIS A 216 -13.52 -17.92 13.13
C HIS A 216 -12.87 -19.31 13.17
N LEU A 217 -11.56 -19.35 13.42
CA LEU A 217 -10.80 -20.60 13.49
C LEU A 217 -11.19 -21.45 14.70
N ILE A 218 -11.46 -20.84 15.86
CA ILE A 218 -11.94 -21.57 17.04
C ILE A 218 -13.26 -22.29 16.73
N ILE A 219 -14.24 -21.57 16.18
CA ILE A 219 -15.56 -22.14 15.83
C ILE A 219 -15.39 -23.24 14.78
N LYS A 220 -14.61 -22.96 13.73
CA LYS A 220 -14.34 -23.93 12.66
C LYS A 220 -13.74 -25.23 13.18
N ASN A 221 -12.78 -25.13 14.11
CA ASN A 221 -12.09 -26.28 14.67
C ASN A 221 -12.91 -27.01 15.75
N ASN A 222 -13.87 -26.33 16.38
CA ASN A 222 -14.78 -26.91 17.37
C ASN A 222 -16.08 -27.46 16.73
N GLY A 223 -16.01 -27.94 15.48
CA GLY A 223 -17.17 -28.53 14.81
C GLY A 223 -18.30 -27.54 14.50
N GLN A 224 -17.98 -26.25 14.32
CA GLN A 224 -18.94 -25.16 14.12
C GLN A 224 -19.83 -24.89 15.34
N ASP A 225 -19.39 -25.26 16.54
CA ASP A 225 -20.07 -24.91 17.78
C ASP A 225 -19.83 -23.46 18.17
N PHE A 226 -20.92 -22.71 18.32
CA PHE A 226 -20.93 -21.31 18.71
C PHE A 226 -20.94 -21.09 20.23
N ASN A 227 -21.10 -22.15 21.02
CA ASN A 227 -21.08 -22.09 22.48
C ASN A 227 -19.65 -22.04 23.02
N LEU A 228 -18.97 -20.91 22.76
CA LEU A 228 -17.59 -20.72 23.17
C LEU A 228 -17.47 -20.49 24.67
N THR A 229 -16.50 -21.16 25.31
CA THR A 229 -16.14 -20.89 26.71
C THR A 229 -15.50 -19.51 26.86
N GLU A 230 -15.45 -18.99 28.08
CA GLU A 230 -14.80 -17.71 28.36
C GLU A 230 -13.29 -17.75 28.06
N GLU A 231 -12.64 -18.91 28.25
CA GLU A 231 -11.24 -19.12 27.86
C GLU A 231 -11.06 -19.05 26.35
N GLN A 232 -11.97 -19.63 25.56
CA GLN A 232 -11.91 -19.58 24.10
C GLN A 232 -12.13 -18.14 23.59
N LYS A 233 -13.05 -17.39 24.19
CA LYS A 233 -13.25 -15.97 23.85
C LYS A 233 -12.00 -15.13 24.16
N LYS A 234 -11.40 -15.32 25.35
CA LYS A 234 -10.15 -14.66 25.73
C LYS A 234 -8.99 -15.03 24.80
N LEU A 235 -8.88 -16.30 24.42
CA LEU A 235 -7.87 -16.74 23.47
C LEU A 235 -7.99 -16.00 22.14
N ALA A 236 -9.20 -15.70 21.70
CA ALA A 236 -9.41 -14.97 20.46
C ALA A 236 -8.97 -13.51 20.51
N GLU A 237 -8.88 -12.91 21.70
CA GLU A 237 -8.37 -11.56 21.91
C GLU A 237 -6.84 -11.50 21.89
N ILE A 238 -6.15 -12.65 22.05
CA ILE A 238 -4.68 -12.70 22.01
C ILE A 238 -4.21 -12.54 20.56
N LEU A 239 -3.52 -11.43 20.30
CA LEU A 239 -3.03 -11.09 18.97
C LEU A 239 -1.55 -11.49 18.85
N ILE A 240 -1.27 -12.44 17.96
CA ILE A 240 0.08 -12.90 17.64
C ILE A 240 0.36 -12.54 16.18
N LYS A 241 1.60 -12.10 15.91
CA LYS A 241 2.03 -11.76 14.55
C LYS A 241 2.13 -12.98 13.65
#